data_AF-A0A957M860-F1
#
_entry.id   AF-A0A957M860-F1
#
_cell.length_a   1.000
_cell.length_b   1.000
_cell.length_c   1.000
_cell.angle_alpha   90.00
_cell.angle_beta   90.00
_cell.angle_gamma   90.00
#
_symmetry.space_group_name_H-M   'P 1'
#
loop_
_entity.id
_entity.type
_entity.pdbx_description
1 polymer ?
#
loop_
_entity_poly.entity_id
_entity_poly.type
_entity_poly.pdbx_seq_one_letter_code
_entity_poly.pdbx_strand_id
1 'polypeptide(L)'
;MTTPMRQQYLSLKSQHADCILLFRLGDFYETFDDDARVVARVCDVVLTSRPVGNDQRVPLAGVPYHAVDVYIAKLVEAGYRVAIAEQVSEPGKGLVEREVRRVVTKGTVVDPGMLDERRNNYLMAVVLGRRGTNAGIAYCDITTGEFAATQTNAASHEEVEQRIGEEISRLQPSELIHVEWEPRQSTIHGLIDLVHPLLSTVESWQVEPDTAEASLKRHFGVSSLDGYGLHGRPEAMRAAAAVLAYITEMQPGAREQMTDLHAYELGEFMTLDESTRRNLELTETMRGGAMEGSLLGVLGETLTPMGSRLLRRWINQPLLDVAAINRRLDAVQGFVDNTLLRLDVRGMLRNFGDLERWTNRTMQKTALPRDLVGIREVLRLLPELEERLTDWRLENRDSARDGAFAPESPNLPISNLQSPNLFPDCSPVLALLDSALADDPPANLATPGLIRPGFDAELDGLVDKSRHAKEWIANLEQAERQRLDIKSLKVGYNKVFGYYIEVTRTHLDKVPAEYIRKQTIANGERFITPDLKEYETLVLNADERRVEIEQQLFAEVCAQVAAHGVKLMQ
;
A
#
# COMPACT_ATOMS: atom_id res chain seq x y z
N MET A 1 -8.51 41.37 -4.56
CA MET A 1 -7.36 40.63 -4.00
C MET A 1 -7.74 39.16 -3.91
N THR A 2 -6.85 38.26 -4.29
CA THR A 2 -7.06 36.81 -4.20
C THR A 2 -6.96 36.35 -2.74
N THR A 3 -7.84 35.46 -2.29
CA THR A 3 -7.77 34.95 -0.91
C THR A 3 -6.43 34.22 -0.64
N PRO A 4 -5.89 34.26 0.60
CA PRO A 4 -4.65 33.56 0.95
C PRO A 4 -4.68 32.05 0.64
N MET A 5 -5.83 31.41 0.87
CA MET A 5 -6.04 30.00 0.53
C MET A 5 -5.95 29.73 -0.98
N ARG A 6 -6.51 30.61 -1.82
CA ARG A 6 -6.36 30.48 -3.28
C ARG A 6 -4.91 30.73 -3.73
N GLN A 7 -4.19 31.64 -3.09
CA GLN A 7 -2.76 31.84 -3.39
C GLN A 7 -1.94 30.58 -3.09
N GLN A 8 -2.20 29.93 -1.95
CA GLN A 8 -1.55 28.67 -1.60
C GLN A 8 -1.90 27.56 -2.60
N TYR A 9 -3.17 27.41 -2.97
CA TYR A 9 -3.59 26.43 -3.99
C TYR A 9 -2.89 26.67 -5.33
N LEU A 10 -2.88 27.90 -5.84
CA LEU A 10 -2.25 28.23 -7.12
C LEU A 10 -0.72 28.00 -7.08
N SER A 11 -0.08 28.26 -5.94
CA SER A 11 1.34 27.96 -5.74
C SER A 11 1.61 26.46 -5.89
N LEU A 12 0.89 25.62 -5.14
CA LEU A 12 1.02 24.15 -5.23
C LEU A 12 0.66 23.63 -6.62
N LYS A 13 -0.40 24.13 -7.24
CA LYS A 13 -0.81 23.73 -8.59
C LYS A 13 0.24 24.13 -9.64
N SER A 14 0.96 25.24 -9.47
CA SER A 14 2.03 25.62 -10.39
C SER A 14 3.25 24.68 -10.33
N GLN A 15 3.49 24.06 -9.17
CA GLN A 15 4.55 23.06 -8.99
C GLN A 15 4.15 21.69 -9.55
N HIS A 16 2.84 21.41 -9.67
CA HIS A 16 2.28 20.16 -10.18
C HIS A 16 1.24 20.42 -11.29
N ALA A 17 1.65 21.16 -12.32
CA ALA A 17 0.73 21.69 -13.33
C ALA A 17 0.00 20.58 -14.12
N ASP A 18 0.67 19.46 -14.32
CA ASP A 18 0.22 18.26 -15.04
C ASP A 18 -0.65 17.31 -14.19
N CYS A 19 -0.73 17.54 -12.87
CA CYS A 19 -1.46 16.69 -11.94
C CYS A 19 -2.80 17.31 -11.52
N ILE A 20 -3.82 16.49 -11.31
CA ILE A 20 -5.02 16.91 -10.58
C ILE A 20 -4.65 17.14 -9.13
N LEU A 21 -4.86 18.34 -8.61
CA LEU A 21 -4.50 18.68 -7.23
C LEU A 21 -5.69 18.50 -6.27
N LEU A 22 -5.70 17.42 -5.49
CA LEU A 22 -6.63 17.21 -4.39
C LEU A 22 -6.17 18.01 -3.17
N PHE A 23 -6.87 19.11 -2.86
CA PHE A 23 -6.48 20.05 -1.81
C PHE A 23 -7.37 19.86 -0.56
N ARG A 24 -6.78 19.38 0.55
CA ARG A 24 -7.55 19.04 1.76
C ARG A 24 -8.13 20.27 2.46
N LEU A 25 -9.46 20.32 2.59
CA LEU A 25 -10.21 21.38 3.26
C LEU A 25 -11.24 20.77 4.21
N GLY A 26 -10.85 20.62 5.48
CA GLY A 26 -11.68 19.94 6.48
C GLY A 26 -11.86 18.46 6.11
N ASP A 27 -13.11 18.02 6.06
CA ASP A 27 -13.49 16.62 5.74
C ASP A 27 -13.61 16.35 4.22
N PHE A 28 -13.10 17.23 3.37
CA PHE A 28 -13.15 17.08 1.92
C PHE A 28 -11.78 17.33 1.29
N TYR A 29 -11.52 16.67 0.16
CA TYR A 29 -10.55 17.15 -0.82
C TYR A 29 -11.29 17.95 -1.88
N GLU A 30 -10.88 19.19 -2.07
CA GLU A 30 -11.44 20.07 -3.11
C GLU A 30 -10.45 20.25 -4.25
N THR A 31 -11.00 20.41 -5.46
CA THR A 31 -10.28 20.77 -6.69
C THR A 31 -10.91 22.03 -7.27
N PHE A 32 -10.13 22.80 -8.03
CA PHE A 32 -10.58 24.08 -8.58
C PHE A 32 -10.29 24.19 -10.08
N ASP A 33 -10.92 25.17 -10.71
CA ASP A 33 -10.67 25.57 -12.10
C ASP A 33 -10.86 24.39 -13.08
N ASP A 34 -9.85 24.01 -13.87
CA ASP A 34 -9.99 22.91 -14.83
C ASP A 34 -9.96 21.52 -14.19
N ASP A 35 -9.19 21.35 -13.10
CA ASP A 35 -9.15 20.11 -12.32
C ASP A 35 -10.56 19.77 -11.81
N ALA A 36 -11.31 20.77 -11.34
CA ALA A 36 -12.70 20.59 -10.90
C ALA A 36 -13.62 20.03 -11.99
N ARG A 37 -13.45 20.48 -13.23
CA ARG A 37 -14.26 20.00 -14.37
C ARG A 37 -13.91 18.56 -14.71
N VAL A 38 -12.63 18.22 -14.67
CA VAL A 38 -12.16 16.84 -14.90
C VAL A 38 -12.69 15.92 -13.81
N VAL A 39 -12.51 16.28 -12.54
CA VAL A 39 -12.98 15.49 -11.40
C VAL A 39 -14.48 15.31 -11.45
N ALA A 40 -15.27 16.37 -11.68
CA ALA A 40 -16.73 16.26 -11.79
C ALA A 40 -17.16 15.24 -12.87
N ARG A 41 -16.52 15.27 -14.04
CA ARG A 41 -16.84 14.38 -15.15
C ARG A 41 -16.40 12.93 -14.92
N VAL A 42 -15.16 12.71 -14.47
CA VAL A 42 -14.58 11.37 -14.32
C VAL A 42 -15.14 10.65 -13.09
N CYS A 43 -15.30 11.39 -11.98
CA CYS A 43 -15.77 10.83 -10.72
C CYS A 43 -17.30 10.79 -10.59
N ASP A 44 -18.03 11.42 -11.52
CA ASP A 44 -19.48 11.65 -11.46
C ASP A 44 -19.88 12.37 -10.16
N VAL A 45 -19.25 13.51 -9.90
CA VAL A 45 -19.52 14.36 -8.74
C VAL A 45 -19.98 15.75 -9.16
N VAL A 46 -20.72 16.43 -8.27
CA VAL A 46 -21.33 17.72 -8.58
C VAL A 46 -20.26 18.79 -8.80
N LEU A 47 -20.29 19.44 -9.96
CA LEU A 47 -19.54 20.66 -10.24
C LEU A 47 -20.30 21.88 -9.68
N THR A 48 -19.69 22.59 -8.75
CA THR A 48 -20.21 23.82 -8.14
C THR A 48 -19.22 24.98 -8.34
N SER A 49 -19.38 26.07 -7.58
CA SER A 49 -18.44 27.19 -7.61
C SER A 49 -18.21 27.83 -6.25
N ARG A 50 -16.99 28.34 -6.02
CA ARG A 50 -16.58 29.01 -4.78
C ARG A 50 -16.20 30.47 -5.04
N PRO A 51 -16.63 31.43 -4.19
CA PRO A 51 -16.17 32.82 -4.27
C PRO A 51 -14.71 32.92 -3.82
N VAL A 52 -13.89 33.67 -4.57
CA VAL A 52 -12.44 33.79 -4.33
C VAL A 52 -11.93 35.24 -4.21
N GLY A 53 -12.87 36.18 -4.06
CA GLY A 53 -12.62 37.62 -3.90
C GLY A 53 -13.10 38.44 -5.11
N ASN A 54 -13.34 39.75 -4.91
CA ASN A 54 -13.76 40.72 -5.94
C ASN A 54 -14.87 40.21 -6.90
N ASP A 55 -15.92 39.61 -6.35
CA ASP A 55 -17.08 39.08 -7.11
C ASP A 55 -16.76 37.96 -8.13
N GLN A 56 -15.56 37.39 -8.08
CA GLN A 56 -15.18 36.26 -8.92
C GLN A 56 -15.50 34.93 -8.23
N ARG A 57 -16.13 34.03 -8.98
CA ARG A 57 -16.37 32.64 -8.59
C ARG A 57 -15.60 31.72 -9.52
N VAL A 58 -15.10 30.62 -8.96
CA VAL A 58 -14.39 29.61 -9.74
C VAL A 58 -15.06 28.25 -9.65
N PRO A 59 -14.93 27.40 -10.68
CA PRO A 59 -15.36 26.01 -10.62
C PRO A 59 -14.74 25.28 -9.43
N LEU A 60 -15.53 24.43 -8.79
CA LEU A 60 -15.12 23.58 -7.68
C LEU A 60 -15.80 22.22 -7.78
N ALA A 61 -15.04 21.16 -7.53
CA ALA A 61 -15.55 19.82 -7.28
C ALA A 61 -14.83 19.26 -6.05
N GLY A 62 -15.56 18.54 -5.20
CA GLY A 62 -15.02 18.01 -3.96
C GLY A 62 -15.45 16.57 -3.72
N VAL A 63 -14.58 15.81 -3.05
CA VAL A 63 -14.83 14.43 -2.64
C VAL A 63 -14.61 14.28 -1.13
N PRO A 64 -15.40 13.45 -0.42
CA PRO A 64 -15.22 13.24 1.02
C PRO A 64 -13.86 12.61 1.32
N TYR A 65 -13.18 13.11 2.36
CA TYR A 65 -11.88 12.62 2.81
C TYR A 65 -11.87 11.10 3.03
N HIS A 66 -12.87 10.56 3.73
CA HIS A 66 -12.97 9.13 4.05
C HIS A 66 -13.22 8.21 2.85
N ALA A 67 -13.54 8.77 1.67
CA ALA A 67 -13.83 8.00 0.45
C ALA A 67 -12.89 8.36 -0.70
N VAL A 68 -11.83 9.15 -0.43
CA VAL A 68 -10.96 9.71 -1.47
C VAL A 68 -10.33 8.65 -2.36
N ASP A 69 -9.97 7.49 -1.81
CA ASP A 69 -9.28 6.42 -2.54
C ASP A 69 -10.08 5.90 -3.72
N VAL A 70 -11.41 5.77 -3.57
CA VAL A 70 -12.30 5.33 -4.67
C VAL A 70 -12.26 6.32 -5.83
N TYR A 71 -12.13 7.61 -5.54
CA TYR A 71 -12.07 8.66 -6.56
C TYR A 71 -10.69 8.77 -7.19
N ILE A 72 -9.62 8.63 -6.40
CA ILE A 72 -8.24 8.55 -6.90
C ILE A 72 -8.13 7.38 -7.88
N ALA A 73 -8.67 6.21 -7.54
CA ALA A 73 -8.66 5.04 -8.41
C ALA A 73 -9.27 5.33 -9.79
N LYS A 74 -10.45 5.98 -9.82
CA LYS A 74 -11.12 6.38 -11.07
C LYS A 74 -10.30 7.35 -11.90
N LEU A 75 -9.66 8.33 -11.26
CA LEU A 75 -8.83 9.33 -11.95
C LEU A 75 -7.57 8.71 -12.54
N VAL A 76 -6.91 7.83 -11.77
CA VAL A 76 -5.71 7.12 -12.20
C VAL A 76 -6.01 6.15 -13.34
N GLU A 77 -7.11 5.41 -13.26
CA GLU A 77 -7.55 4.52 -14.35
C GLU A 77 -7.88 5.29 -15.63
N ALA A 78 -8.43 6.50 -15.49
CA ALA A 78 -8.66 7.42 -16.61
C ALA A 78 -7.36 8.10 -17.14
N GLY A 79 -6.19 7.75 -16.60
CA GLY A 79 -4.88 8.22 -17.07
C GLY A 79 -4.42 9.54 -16.47
N TYR A 80 -5.02 10.01 -15.37
CA TYR A 80 -4.60 11.24 -14.69
C TYR A 80 -3.60 10.95 -13.55
N ARG A 81 -2.64 11.86 -13.37
CA ARG A 81 -1.82 11.94 -12.15
C ARG A 81 -2.55 12.75 -11.09
N VAL A 82 -2.51 12.31 -9.83
CA VAL A 82 -3.25 12.94 -8.74
C VAL A 82 -2.32 13.33 -7.60
N ALA A 83 -2.11 14.63 -7.41
CA ALA A 83 -1.33 15.18 -6.30
C ALA A 83 -2.21 15.36 -5.06
N ILE A 84 -1.78 14.85 -3.91
CA ILE A 84 -2.53 14.92 -2.64
C ILE A 84 -1.87 15.95 -1.73
N ALA A 85 -2.54 17.09 -1.54
CA ALA A 85 -2.11 18.15 -0.64
C ALA A 85 -2.78 18.03 0.73
N GLU A 86 -1.96 17.71 1.75
CA GLU A 86 -2.38 17.50 3.13
C GLU A 86 -2.13 18.73 3.99
N GLN A 87 -2.85 18.84 5.11
CA GLN A 87 -2.60 19.86 6.13
C GLN A 87 -1.39 19.47 6.97
N VAL A 88 -0.45 20.42 7.14
CA VAL A 88 0.80 20.19 7.89
C VAL A 88 0.78 20.89 9.25
N SER A 89 0.04 21.99 9.39
CA SER A 89 -0.11 22.75 10.63
C SER A 89 -1.44 22.47 11.33
N GLU A 90 -1.48 22.57 12.66
CA GLU A 90 -2.74 22.43 13.41
C GLU A 90 -3.80 23.48 13.01
N PRO A 91 -5.09 23.09 12.93
CA PRO A 91 -6.18 24.03 12.68
C PRO A 91 -6.34 25.01 13.84
N GLY A 92 -6.40 26.33 13.56
CA GLY A 92 -6.90 27.33 14.53
C GLY A 92 -6.06 28.59 14.72
N LYS A 93 -4.77 28.60 14.30
CA LYS A 93 -3.93 29.82 14.34
C LYS A 93 -3.43 30.20 12.95
N GLY A 94 -4.23 30.95 12.20
CA GLY A 94 -3.84 31.49 10.90
C GLY A 94 -4.18 30.59 9.71
N LEU A 95 -3.53 30.84 8.56
CA LEU A 95 -3.70 30.03 7.36
C LEU A 95 -3.07 28.66 7.60
N VAL A 96 -3.88 27.60 7.54
CA VAL A 96 -3.37 26.22 7.65
C VAL A 96 -2.43 25.93 6.49
N GLU A 97 -1.19 25.58 6.80
CA GLU A 97 -0.19 25.23 5.81
C GLU A 97 -0.45 23.86 5.20
N ARG A 98 -0.17 23.74 3.91
CA ARG A 98 -0.39 22.53 3.13
C ARG A 98 0.77 22.23 2.22
N GLU A 99 1.06 20.95 2.10
CA GLU A 99 2.12 20.42 1.25
C GLU A 99 1.60 19.19 0.50
N VAL A 100 2.08 19.01 -0.73
CA VAL A 100 1.83 17.78 -1.48
C VAL A 100 2.67 16.67 -0.85
N ARG A 101 2.00 15.65 -0.31
CA ARG A 101 2.66 14.53 0.38
C ARG A 101 3.09 13.43 -0.60
N ARG A 102 2.30 13.21 -1.63
CA ARG A 102 2.53 12.23 -2.69
C ARG A 102 1.76 12.58 -3.94
N VAL A 103 2.21 12.05 -5.07
CA VAL A 103 1.50 12.04 -6.34
C VAL A 103 1.19 10.60 -6.70
N VAL A 104 -0.08 10.28 -6.90
CA VAL A 104 -0.54 8.95 -7.29
C VAL A 104 -0.62 8.89 -8.81
N THR A 105 0.09 7.94 -9.40
CA THR A 105 0.11 7.64 -10.83
C THR A 105 -0.19 6.17 -11.06
N LYS A 106 -0.49 5.77 -12.31
CA LYS A 106 -0.89 4.39 -12.63
C LYS A 106 0.18 3.36 -12.24
N GLY A 107 1.46 3.69 -12.37
CA GLY A 107 2.58 2.84 -11.98
C GLY A 107 3.04 2.99 -10.52
N THR A 108 2.50 3.94 -9.76
CA THR A 108 2.94 4.25 -8.39
C THR A 108 1.83 4.11 -7.34
N VAL A 109 0.82 3.30 -7.63
CA VAL A 109 -0.25 2.95 -6.70
C VAL A 109 0.25 1.94 -5.65
N VAL A 110 -0.03 2.22 -4.38
CA VAL A 110 0.27 1.33 -3.23
C VAL A 110 -0.98 0.90 -2.46
N ASP A 111 -2.11 1.56 -2.74
CA ASP A 111 -3.36 1.39 -2.03
C ASP A 111 -4.03 0.06 -2.44
N PRO A 112 -4.31 -0.87 -1.51
CA PRO A 112 -4.80 -2.22 -1.86
C PRO A 112 -6.12 -2.22 -2.63
N GLY A 113 -6.99 -1.24 -2.37
CA GLY A 113 -8.28 -1.12 -3.06
C GLY A 113 -8.17 -0.73 -4.54
N MET A 114 -6.97 -0.37 -5.01
CA MET A 114 -6.68 0.05 -6.37
C MET A 114 -5.83 -0.98 -7.14
N LEU A 115 -5.44 -2.07 -6.50
CA LEU A 115 -4.52 -3.06 -7.06
C LEU A 115 -5.21 -4.41 -7.19
N ASP A 116 -4.96 -5.09 -8.31
CA ASP A 116 -5.24 -6.52 -8.41
C ASP A 116 -4.24 -7.28 -7.52
N GLU A 117 -4.74 -8.09 -6.59
CA GLU A 117 -3.93 -8.93 -5.71
C GLU A 117 -3.14 -9.99 -6.49
N ARG A 118 -3.65 -10.44 -7.64
CA ARG A 118 -3.06 -11.55 -8.43
C ARG A 118 -2.10 -11.09 -9.51
N ARG A 119 -1.87 -9.78 -9.67
CA ARG A 119 -1.02 -9.20 -10.71
C ARG A 119 -0.09 -8.14 -10.13
N ASN A 120 1.11 -8.06 -10.68
CA ASN A 120 2.04 -6.97 -10.42
C ASN A 120 1.59 -5.68 -11.12
N ASN A 121 1.89 -4.53 -10.51
CA ASN A 121 1.63 -3.21 -11.07
C ASN A 121 2.95 -2.54 -11.45
N TYR A 122 3.42 -2.83 -12.67
CA TYR A 122 4.76 -2.43 -13.08
C TYR A 122 4.84 -0.98 -13.55
N LEU A 123 5.83 -0.27 -13.03
CA LEU A 123 6.42 0.94 -13.61
C LEU A 123 7.66 0.53 -14.38
N MET A 124 7.72 0.85 -15.68
CA MET A 124 8.83 0.51 -16.56
C MET A 124 9.49 1.78 -17.09
N ALA A 125 10.80 1.78 -17.24
CA ALA A 125 11.55 2.81 -17.95
C ALA A 125 12.30 2.22 -19.14
N VAL A 126 12.29 2.94 -20.26
CA VAL A 126 13.04 2.64 -21.47
C VAL A 126 13.93 3.82 -21.82
N VAL A 127 15.23 3.56 -21.94
CA VAL A 127 16.24 4.53 -22.38
C VAL A 127 16.83 4.02 -23.68
N LEU A 128 16.63 4.75 -24.78
CA LEU A 128 17.27 4.42 -26.05
C LEU A 128 18.64 5.11 -26.13
N GLY A 129 19.69 4.33 -26.39
CA GLY A 129 21.02 4.91 -26.53
C GLY A 129 21.13 5.78 -27.79
N ARG A 130 22.05 6.75 -27.77
CA ARG A 130 22.17 7.81 -28.80
C ARG A 130 22.30 7.33 -30.24
N ARG A 131 22.82 6.11 -30.46
CA ARG A 131 22.99 5.51 -31.79
C ARG A 131 21.75 4.72 -32.25
N GLY A 132 20.77 4.50 -31.38
CA GLY A 132 19.56 3.73 -31.65
C GLY A 132 19.76 2.21 -31.71
N THR A 133 20.98 1.70 -31.50
CA THR A 133 21.33 0.27 -31.61
C THR A 133 21.45 -0.44 -30.26
N ASN A 134 21.15 0.26 -29.17
CA ASN A 134 21.12 -0.27 -27.81
C ASN A 134 20.01 0.42 -27.01
N ALA A 135 19.45 -0.30 -26.05
CA ALA A 135 18.47 0.26 -25.12
C ALA A 135 18.64 -0.35 -23.73
N GLY A 136 18.36 0.49 -22.74
CA GLY A 136 18.21 0.10 -21.34
C GLY A 136 16.75 -0.05 -21.00
N ILE A 137 16.42 -1.11 -20.27
CA ILE A 137 15.09 -1.37 -19.76
C ILE A 137 15.22 -1.56 -18.26
N ALA A 138 14.44 -0.84 -17.48
CA ALA A 138 14.29 -1.10 -16.05
C ALA A 138 12.82 -1.16 -15.71
N TYR A 139 12.46 -1.97 -14.72
CA TYR A 139 11.10 -2.00 -14.23
C TYR A 139 11.08 -2.27 -12.73
N CYS A 140 10.02 -1.80 -12.07
CA CYS A 140 9.79 -2.10 -10.67
C CYS A 140 8.30 -2.30 -10.38
N ASP A 141 8.02 -2.99 -9.28
CA ASP A 141 6.72 -2.97 -8.63
C ASP A 141 6.94 -2.48 -7.19
N ILE A 142 6.58 -1.21 -6.96
CA ILE A 142 6.79 -0.53 -5.68
C ILE A 142 6.02 -1.17 -4.51
N THR A 143 5.08 -2.07 -4.79
CA THR A 143 4.29 -2.76 -3.75
C THR A 143 4.93 -4.07 -3.31
N THR A 144 5.90 -4.57 -4.07
CA THR A 144 6.62 -5.82 -3.78
C THR A 144 8.10 -5.61 -3.49
N GLY A 145 8.65 -4.48 -3.92
CA GLY A 145 10.10 -4.23 -3.84
C GLY A 145 10.87 -4.79 -5.03
N GLU A 146 10.19 -5.47 -5.98
CA GLU A 146 10.81 -5.95 -7.21
C GLU A 146 11.40 -4.77 -7.99
N PHE A 147 12.70 -4.83 -8.30
CA PHE A 147 13.40 -3.85 -9.12
C PHE A 147 14.47 -4.55 -9.95
N ALA A 148 14.36 -4.44 -11.27
CA ALA A 148 15.26 -5.12 -12.20
C ALA A 148 15.60 -4.26 -13.41
N ALA A 149 16.78 -4.51 -13.99
CA ALA A 149 17.25 -3.79 -15.17
C ALA A 149 17.97 -4.72 -16.16
N THR A 150 17.92 -4.37 -17.43
CA THR A 150 18.64 -5.07 -18.49
C THR A 150 19.07 -4.11 -19.59
N GLN A 151 20.01 -4.54 -20.41
CA GLN A 151 20.44 -3.82 -21.60
C GLN A 151 20.39 -4.75 -22.80
N THR A 152 19.80 -4.27 -23.88
CA THR A 152 19.78 -4.96 -25.16
C THR A 152 20.62 -4.20 -26.19
N ASN A 153 21.26 -4.93 -27.08
CA ASN A 153 21.98 -4.41 -28.23
C ASN A 153 21.55 -5.19 -29.48
N ALA A 154 21.34 -4.50 -30.59
CA ALA A 154 20.95 -5.10 -31.86
C ALA A 154 21.64 -4.43 -33.06
N ALA A 155 21.50 -5.01 -34.25
CA ALA A 155 22.17 -4.50 -35.46
C ALA A 155 21.48 -3.26 -36.03
N SER A 156 20.19 -3.10 -35.76
CA SER A 156 19.35 -2.01 -36.25
C SER A 156 18.46 -1.44 -35.15
N HIS A 157 17.94 -0.24 -35.39
CA HIS A 157 16.99 0.42 -34.49
C HIS A 157 15.67 -0.35 -34.35
N GLU A 158 15.16 -0.89 -35.46
CA GLU A 158 13.94 -1.69 -35.49
C GLU A 158 14.06 -2.96 -34.64
N GLU A 159 15.20 -3.66 -34.70
CA GLU A 159 15.45 -4.83 -33.83
C GLU A 159 15.51 -4.45 -32.34
N VAL A 160 16.03 -3.27 -32.00
CA VAL A 160 16.03 -2.78 -30.61
C VAL A 160 14.59 -2.54 -30.15
N GLU A 161 13.77 -1.87 -30.98
CA GLU A 161 12.36 -1.60 -30.67
C GLU A 161 11.56 -2.90 -30.56
N GLN A 162 11.81 -3.90 -31.40
CA GLN A 162 11.18 -5.21 -31.29
C GLN A 162 11.45 -5.85 -29.91
N ARG A 163 12.71 -5.82 -29.44
CA ARG A 163 13.08 -6.36 -28.13
C ARG A 163 12.48 -5.56 -26.96
N ILE A 164 12.36 -4.24 -27.11
CA ILE A 164 11.59 -3.41 -26.17
C ILE A 164 10.13 -3.87 -26.15
N GLY A 165 9.54 -4.14 -27.33
CA GLY A 165 8.17 -4.63 -27.47
C GLY A 165 7.93 -6.00 -26.83
N GLU A 166 8.88 -6.92 -26.93
CA GLU A 166 8.82 -8.23 -26.24
C GLU A 166 8.72 -8.04 -24.72
N GLU A 167 9.50 -7.13 -24.15
CA GLU A 167 9.49 -6.84 -22.72
C GLU A 167 8.24 -6.06 -22.28
N ILE A 168 7.75 -5.12 -23.08
CA ILE A 168 6.46 -4.44 -22.84
C ILE A 168 5.32 -5.46 -22.85
N SER A 169 5.34 -6.43 -23.77
CA SER A 169 4.32 -7.49 -23.86
C SER A 169 4.39 -8.45 -22.67
N ARG A 170 5.60 -8.74 -22.18
CA ARG A 170 5.84 -9.62 -21.04
C ARG A 170 5.43 -8.98 -19.72
N LEU A 171 5.80 -7.72 -19.52
CA LEU A 171 5.58 -6.98 -18.27
C LEU A 171 4.20 -6.32 -18.23
N GLN A 172 3.64 -5.93 -19.38
CA GLN A 172 2.40 -5.15 -19.48
C GLN A 172 2.39 -3.98 -18.47
N PRO A 173 3.33 -3.03 -18.56
CA PRO A 173 3.48 -1.97 -17.57
C PRO A 173 2.22 -1.10 -17.51
N SER A 174 1.84 -0.72 -16.29
CA SER A 174 0.78 0.25 -16.06
C SER A 174 1.23 1.66 -16.42
N GLU A 175 2.54 1.92 -16.34
CA GLU A 175 3.16 3.19 -16.66
C GLU A 175 4.55 2.99 -17.25
N LEU A 176 4.86 3.78 -18.28
CA LEU A 176 6.07 3.68 -19.09
C LEU A 176 6.78 5.03 -19.15
N ILE A 177 7.93 5.11 -18.49
CA ILE A 177 8.87 6.22 -18.58
C ILE A 177 9.71 6.04 -19.85
N HIS A 178 9.73 7.03 -20.72
CA HIS A 178 10.55 6.99 -21.94
C HIS A 178 11.59 8.10 -21.94
N VAL A 179 12.82 7.77 -22.33
CA VAL A 179 13.97 8.68 -22.38
C VAL A 179 14.70 8.46 -23.69
N GLU A 180 14.94 9.55 -24.42
CA GLU A 180 15.61 9.53 -25.75
C GLU A 180 14.90 8.61 -26.77
N TRP A 181 13.65 8.23 -26.48
CA TRP A 181 12.79 7.36 -27.27
C TRP A 181 11.39 7.95 -27.31
N GLU A 182 10.72 7.82 -28.46
CA GLU A 182 9.36 8.32 -28.67
C GLU A 182 8.41 7.14 -28.95
N PRO A 183 7.71 6.62 -27.92
CA PRO A 183 6.87 5.43 -28.05
C PRO A 183 5.83 5.54 -29.16
N ARG A 184 5.22 6.73 -29.33
CA ARG A 184 4.14 6.94 -30.31
C ARG A 184 4.61 6.98 -31.76
N GLN A 185 5.90 7.11 -31.98
CA GLN A 185 6.51 7.14 -33.32
C GLN A 185 7.31 5.87 -33.63
N SER A 186 7.42 4.96 -32.65
CA SER A 186 8.14 3.70 -32.79
C SER A 186 7.45 2.72 -33.75
N THR A 187 8.22 1.74 -34.21
CA THR A 187 7.69 0.59 -34.97
C THR A 187 6.70 -0.25 -34.15
N ILE A 188 6.75 -0.15 -32.82
CA ILE A 188 5.89 -0.88 -31.88
C ILE A 188 4.74 -0.04 -31.31
N HIS A 189 4.42 1.13 -31.89
CA HIS A 189 3.34 2.01 -31.39
C HIS A 189 1.98 1.28 -31.23
N GLY A 190 1.64 0.36 -32.14
CA GLY A 190 0.40 -0.42 -32.05
C GLY A 190 0.35 -1.33 -30.82
N LEU A 191 1.49 -1.85 -30.36
CA LEU A 191 1.60 -2.60 -29.11
C LEU A 191 1.42 -1.67 -27.90
N ILE A 192 2.02 -0.47 -27.95
CA ILE A 192 1.90 0.52 -26.88
C ILE A 192 0.43 0.94 -26.73
N ASP A 193 -0.29 1.15 -27.84
CA ASP A 193 -1.73 1.45 -27.81
C ASP A 193 -2.57 0.30 -27.25
N LEU A 194 -2.16 -0.96 -27.51
CA LEU A 194 -2.83 -2.15 -26.99
C LEU A 194 -2.63 -2.32 -25.47
N VAL A 195 -1.40 -2.16 -24.98
CA VAL A 195 -1.08 -2.24 -23.55
C VAL A 195 -1.63 -1.03 -22.79
N HIS A 196 -1.69 0.12 -23.47
CA HIS A 196 -2.17 1.40 -22.95
C HIS A 196 -1.52 1.80 -21.60
N PRO A 197 -0.17 1.84 -21.51
CA PRO A 197 0.48 2.39 -20.33
C PRO A 197 0.25 3.90 -20.25
N LEU A 198 0.29 4.46 -19.04
CA LEU A 198 0.49 5.90 -18.89
C LEU A 198 1.91 6.24 -19.38
N LEU A 199 2.05 7.16 -20.35
CA LEU A 199 3.37 7.58 -20.83
C LEU A 199 3.89 8.73 -19.97
N SER A 200 5.12 8.56 -19.48
CA SER A 200 5.76 9.46 -18.54
C SER A 200 7.20 9.77 -18.97
N THR A 201 7.74 10.87 -18.47
CA THR A 201 9.12 11.29 -18.74
C THR A 201 9.77 11.72 -17.44
N VAL A 202 11.10 11.70 -17.43
CA VAL A 202 11.94 12.33 -16.40
C VAL A 202 12.81 13.40 -17.05
N GLU A 203 13.33 14.32 -16.26
CA GLU A 203 14.20 15.36 -16.78
C GLU A 203 15.52 14.75 -17.30
N SER A 204 15.98 15.16 -18.49
CA SER A 204 17.14 14.53 -19.14
C SER A 204 18.40 14.52 -18.27
N TRP A 205 18.60 15.58 -17.47
CA TRP A 205 19.76 15.69 -16.57
C TRP A 205 19.75 14.63 -15.45
N GLN A 206 18.60 14.11 -15.04
CA GLN A 206 18.49 13.09 -13.99
C GLN A 206 19.02 11.73 -14.46
N VAL A 207 19.07 11.51 -15.77
CA VAL A 207 19.42 10.25 -16.43
C VAL A 207 20.65 10.37 -17.33
N GLU A 208 21.39 11.48 -17.23
CA GLU A 208 22.75 11.57 -17.77
C GLU A 208 23.66 10.55 -17.06
N PRO A 209 24.62 9.91 -17.75
CA PRO A 209 25.38 8.78 -17.22
C PRO A 209 25.99 9.01 -15.83
N ASP A 210 26.70 10.12 -15.63
CA ASP A 210 27.37 10.43 -14.36
C ASP A 210 26.36 10.68 -13.23
N THR A 211 25.24 11.34 -13.54
CA THR A 211 24.16 11.62 -12.58
C THR A 211 23.40 10.36 -12.22
N ALA A 212 23.12 9.50 -13.19
CA ALA A 212 22.48 8.20 -13.01
C ALA A 212 23.35 7.27 -12.14
N GLU A 213 24.65 7.19 -12.41
CA GLU A 213 25.57 6.39 -11.61
C GLU A 213 25.65 6.91 -10.16
N ALA A 214 25.80 8.23 -9.99
CA ALA A 214 25.89 8.85 -8.68
C ALA A 214 24.60 8.71 -7.86
N SER A 215 23.43 8.77 -8.51
CA SER A 215 22.13 8.63 -7.83
C SER A 215 21.91 7.21 -7.34
N LEU A 216 22.18 6.19 -8.17
CA LEU A 216 22.06 4.79 -7.78
C LEU A 216 23.06 4.41 -6.69
N LYS A 217 24.34 4.82 -6.82
CA LYS A 217 25.36 4.57 -5.77
C LYS A 217 24.97 5.18 -4.44
N ARG A 218 24.45 6.42 -4.45
CA ARG A 218 23.96 7.09 -3.24
C ARG A 218 22.79 6.35 -2.62
N HIS A 219 21.85 5.90 -3.45
CA HIS A 219 20.64 5.20 -3.02
C HIS A 219 20.94 3.86 -2.36
N PHE A 220 21.77 3.03 -3.01
CA PHE A 220 22.16 1.72 -2.51
C PHE A 220 23.28 1.76 -1.46
N GLY A 221 23.92 2.92 -1.25
CA GLY A 221 25.02 3.06 -0.29
C GLY A 221 26.30 2.31 -0.69
N VAL A 222 26.57 2.19 -1.99
CA VAL A 222 27.69 1.41 -2.54
C VAL A 222 28.70 2.28 -3.30
N SER A 223 29.95 1.83 -3.40
CA SER A 223 31.01 2.49 -4.18
C SER A 223 30.99 2.14 -5.67
N SER A 224 30.45 0.97 -6.02
CA SER A 224 30.31 0.46 -7.39
C SER A 224 28.96 -0.23 -7.57
N LEU A 225 28.44 -0.24 -8.80
CA LEU A 225 27.21 -0.94 -9.18
C LEU A 225 27.47 -2.36 -9.72
N ASP A 226 28.73 -2.82 -9.71
CA ASP A 226 29.12 -4.14 -10.22
C ASP A 226 28.41 -5.28 -9.48
N GLY A 227 28.18 -5.13 -8.17
CA GLY A 227 27.45 -6.09 -7.35
C GLY A 227 25.99 -6.28 -7.75
N TYR A 228 25.42 -5.32 -8.47
CA TYR A 228 24.06 -5.38 -9.03
C TYR A 228 24.04 -5.83 -10.50
N GLY A 229 25.20 -6.22 -11.06
CA GLY A 229 25.32 -6.69 -12.45
C GLY A 229 25.20 -5.61 -13.53
N LEU A 230 25.31 -4.33 -13.15
CA LEU A 230 25.24 -3.19 -14.09
C LEU A 230 26.58 -2.84 -14.76
N HIS A 231 27.67 -3.54 -14.41
CA HIS A 231 28.97 -3.31 -15.02
C HIS A 231 28.91 -3.43 -16.55
N GLY A 232 29.35 -2.38 -17.27
CA GLY A 232 29.32 -2.35 -18.73
C GLY A 232 27.92 -2.22 -19.36
N ARG A 233 26.89 -1.91 -18.56
CA ARG A 233 25.49 -1.71 -19.01
C ARG A 233 25.00 -0.28 -18.77
N PRO A 234 25.57 0.73 -19.44
CA PRO A 234 25.25 2.14 -19.18
C PRO A 234 23.78 2.48 -19.42
N GLU A 235 23.12 1.89 -20.41
CA GLU A 235 21.70 2.20 -20.68
C GLU A 235 20.79 1.55 -19.62
N ALA A 236 21.09 0.33 -19.16
CA ALA A 236 20.36 -0.29 -18.05
C ALA A 236 20.45 0.55 -16.77
N MET A 237 21.65 1.05 -16.48
CA MET A 237 21.90 1.97 -15.36
C MET A 237 21.07 3.25 -15.49
N ARG A 238 21.05 3.88 -16.67
CA ARG A 238 20.22 5.07 -16.93
C ARG A 238 18.73 4.78 -16.76
N ALA A 239 18.25 3.62 -17.23
CA ALA A 239 16.86 3.23 -17.08
C ALA A 239 16.49 2.99 -15.61
N ALA A 240 17.36 2.34 -14.83
CA ALA A 240 17.17 2.17 -13.40
C ALA A 240 17.16 3.52 -12.67
N ALA A 241 18.06 4.45 -13.04
CA ALA A 241 18.05 5.80 -12.50
C ALA A 241 16.77 6.58 -12.87
N ALA A 242 16.20 6.36 -14.06
CA ALA A 242 14.92 6.97 -14.46
C ALA A 242 13.77 6.49 -13.56
N VAL A 243 13.67 5.19 -13.31
CA VAL A 243 12.69 4.62 -12.37
C VAL A 243 12.88 5.23 -10.98
N LEU A 244 14.11 5.25 -10.47
CA LEU A 244 14.42 5.77 -9.15
C LEU A 244 14.10 7.27 -9.01
N ALA A 245 14.45 8.08 -10.02
CA ALA A 245 14.13 9.51 -10.05
C ALA A 245 12.62 9.74 -10.02
N TYR A 246 11.88 9.00 -10.84
CA TYR A 246 10.43 9.09 -10.92
C TYR A 246 9.75 8.70 -9.61
N ILE A 247 10.14 7.58 -8.99
CA ILE A 247 9.60 7.16 -7.68
C ILE A 247 9.93 8.19 -6.61
N THR A 248 11.14 8.75 -6.62
CA THR A 248 11.55 9.75 -5.63
C THR A 248 10.65 10.99 -5.67
N GLU A 249 10.19 11.38 -6.86
CA GLU A 249 9.29 12.51 -7.05
C GLU A 249 7.84 12.18 -6.70
N MET A 250 7.34 11.03 -7.17
CA MET A 250 5.91 10.67 -7.05
C MET A 250 5.56 10.05 -5.69
N GLN A 251 6.40 9.13 -5.20
CA GLN A 251 6.19 8.38 -3.95
C GLN A 251 7.49 8.31 -3.13
N PRO A 252 7.89 9.38 -2.41
CA PRO A 252 9.13 9.40 -1.63
C PRO A 252 9.28 8.23 -0.65
N GLY A 253 8.18 7.77 -0.02
CA GLY A 253 8.19 6.63 0.89
C GLY A 253 8.45 5.27 0.22
N ALA A 254 8.06 5.12 -1.05
CA ALA A 254 8.34 3.91 -1.82
C ALA A 254 9.82 3.79 -2.22
N ARG A 255 10.54 4.92 -2.30
CA ARG A 255 11.97 4.94 -2.62
C ARG A 255 12.78 4.06 -1.67
N GLU A 256 12.49 4.12 -0.38
CA GLU A 256 13.22 3.36 0.65
C GLU A 256 13.06 1.83 0.50
N GLN A 257 12.08 1.36 -0.28
CA GLN A 257 11.83 -0.08 -0.52
C GLN A 257 12.70 -0.67 -1.62
N MET A 258 13.24 0.17 -2.50
CA MET A 258 14.11 -0.28 -3.59
C MET A 258 15.48 -0.63 -3.02
N THR A 259 15.56 -1.68 -2.21
CA THR A 259 16.75 -2.06 -1.43
C THR A 259 17.75 -2.85 -2.25
N ASP A 260 17.29 -3.47 -3.33
CA ASP A 260 18.09 -4.27 -4.25
C ASP A 260 17.73 -3.94 -5.70
N LEU A 261 18.62 -4.31 -6.62
CA LEU A 261 18.42 -4.21 -8.07
C LEU A 261 19.04 -5.43 -8.74
N HIS A 262 18.22 -6.21 -9.43
CA HIS A 262 18.71 -7.36 -10.17
C HIS A 262 18.91 -7.05 -11.65
N ALA A 263 20.15 -7.17 -12.14
CA ALA A 263 20.40 -7.21 -13.58
C ALA A 263 20.06 -8.58 -14.16
N TYR A 264 19.28 -8.63 -15.24
CA TYR A 264 18.92 -9.87 -15.93
C TYR A 264 19.29 -9.80 -17.41
N GLU A 265 19.32 -10.97 -18.07
CA GLU A 265 19.54 -11.07 -19.51
C GLU A 265 18.25 -11.49 -20.23
N LEU A 266 17.97 -10.87 -21.37
CA LEU A 266 16.80 -11.25 -22.19
C LEU A 266 16.83 -12.71 -22.65
N GLY A 267 18.02 -13.31 -22.74
CA GLY A 267 18.23 -14.71 -23.13
C GLY A 267 18.17 -15.74 -22.00
N GLU A 268 17.87 -15.35 -20.76
CA GLU A 268 17.72 -16.31 -19.62
C GLU A 268 16.48 -17.19 -19.74
N PHE A 269 15.47 -16.70 -20.48
CA PHE A 269 14.17 -17.34 -20.62
C PHE A 269 13.83 -17.55 -22.09
N MET A 270 12.89 -18.46 -22.35
CA MET A 270 12.35 -18.64 -23.69
C MET A 270 11.68 -17.35 -24.16
N THR A 271 12.19 -16.78 -25.26
CA THR A 271 11.59 -15.63 -25.92
C THR A 271 10.24 -16.03 -26.53
N LEU A 272 9.19 -15.31 -26.15
CA LEU A 272 7.85 -15.43 -26.71
C LEU A 272 7.40 -14.04 -27.13
N ASP A 273 7.13 -13.85 -28.42
CA ASP A 273 6.61 -12.60 -28.97
C ASP A 273 5.15 -12.36 -28.53
N GLU A 274 4.66 -11.14 -28.74
CA GLU A 274 3.29 -10.75 -28.39
C GLU A 274 2.26 -11.71 -28.98
N SER A 275 2.42 -12.02 -30.27
CA SER A 275 1.46 -12.82 -31.01
C SER A 275 1.41 -14.27 -30.51
N THR A 276 2.55 -14.85 -30.13
CA THR A 276 2.60 -16.18 -29.50
C THR A 276 1.94 -16.15 -28.13
N ARG A 277 2.25 -15.17 -27.27
CA ARG A 277 1.66 -15.06 -25.93
C ARG A 277 0.13 -14.93 -25.98
N ARG A 278 -0.35 -14.13 -26.93
CA ARG A 278 -1.77 -13.89 -27.16
C ARG A 278 -2.48 -15.11 -27.75
N ASN A 279 -1.92 -15.75 -28.76
CA ASN A 279 -2.52 -16.93 -29.40
C ASN A 279 -2.53 -18.16 -28.48
N LEU A 280 -1.56 -18.27 -27.58
CA LEU A 280 -1.52 -19.31 -26.54
C LEU A 280 -2.41 -18.98 -25.34
N GLU A 281 -3.00 -17.79 -25.28
CA GLU A 281 -3.83 -17.32 -24.18
C GLU A 281 -3.16 -17.59 -22.82
N LEU A 282 -1.89 -17.20 -22.68
CA LEU A 282 -1.07 -17.60 -21.52
C LEU A 282 -1.64 -17.10 -20.19
N THR A 283 -2.13 -15.85 -20.17
CA THR A 283 -2.67 -15.24 -18.95
C THR A 283 -4.05 -14.61 -19.11
N GLU A 284 -4.49 -14.42 -20.34
CA GLU A 284 -5.78 -13.84 -20.69
C GLU A 284 -6.24 -14.42 -22.04
N THR A 285 -7.55 -14.56 -22.19
CA THR A 285 -8.18 -15.00 -23.44
C THR A 285 -8.13 -13.90 -24.49
N MET A 286 -7.95 -14.26 -25.76
CA MET A 286 -8.07 -13.35 -26.90
C MET A 286 -9.44 -12.67 -26.96
N ARG A 287 -10.50 -13.40 -26.59
CA ARG A 287 -11.87 -12.89 -26.62
C ARG A 287 -12.27 -12.35 -25.26
N GLY A 288 -12.14 -11.03 -25.10
CA GLY A 288 -12.63 -10.31 -23.92
C GLY A 288 -11.62 -10.14 -22.80
N GLY A 289 -10.37 -10.58 -22.97
CA GLY A 289 -9.28 -10.31 -22.02
C GLY A 289 -9.50 -10.92 -20.64
N ALA A 290 -10.31 -11.98 -20.53
CA ALA A 290 -10.59 -12.62 -19.26
C ALA A 290 -9.45 -13.57 -18.88
N MET A 291 -9.13 -13.63 -17.59
CA MET A 291 -8.21 -14.66 -17.07
C MET A 291 -8.82 -16.06 -17.17
N GLU A 292 -10.14 -16.17 -16.96
CA GLU A 292 -10.87 -17.42 -17.07
C GLU A 292 -10.87 -17.94 -18.52
N GLY A 293 -10.48 -19.21 -18.70
CA GLY A 293 -10.28 -19.81 -20.02
C GLY A 293 -8.84 -19.74 -20.55
N SER A 294 -7.97 -18.94 -19.92
CA SER A 294 -6.53 -18.87 -20.24
C SER A 294 -5.73 -20.00 -19.56
N LEU A 295 -4.47 -20.23 -19.96
CA LEU A 295 -3.59 -21.20 -19.29
C LEU A 295 -3.43 -20.89 -17.79
N LEU A 296 -3.21 -19.62 -17.43
CA LEU A 296 -3.17 -19.19 -16.04
C LEU A 296 -4.50 -19.41 -15.33
N GLY A 297 -5.63 -19.25 -16.02
CA GLY A 297 -6.96 -19.54 -15.46
C GLY A 297 -7.13 -21.02 -15.07
N VAL A 298 -6.51 -21.93 -15.82
CA VAL A 298 -6.53 -23.38 -15.54
C VAL A 298 -5.52 -23.78 -14.45
N LEU A 299 -4.32 -23.19 -14.45
CA LEU A 299 -3.25 -23.54 -13.51
C LEU A 299 -3.32 -22.76 -12.19
N GLY A 300 -4.07 -21.65 -12.15
CA GLY A 300 -4.13 -20.64 -11.08
C GLY A 300 -4.83 -21.07 -9.80
N GLU A 301 -4.47 -22.23 -9.25
CA GLU A 301 -4.98 -22.82 -8.00
C GLU A 301 -4.10 -22.49 -6.77
N THR A 302 -3.39 -21.35 -6.86
CA THR A 302 -2.55 -20.78 -5.82
C THR A 302 -3.39 -20.25 -4.66
N LEU A 303 -2.86 -20.37 -3.44
CA LEU A 303 -3.60 -20.06 -2.21
C LEU A 303 -3.24 -18.68 -1.63
N THR A 304 -2.23 -18.02 -2.19
CA THR A 304 -1.79 -16.67 -1.78
C THR A 304 -1.71 -15.74 -3.00
N PRO A 305 -1.95 -14.44 -2.81
CA PRO A 305 -1.70 -13.41 -3.83
C PRO A 305 -0.27 -13.44 -4.39
N MET A 306 0.75 -13.48 -3.52
CA MET A 306 2.15 -13.57 -3.92
C MET A 306 2.48 -14.83 -4.75
N GLY A 307 1.89 -15.97 -4.40
CA GLY A 307 2.01 -17.19 -5.19
C GLY A 307 1.36 -17.08 -6.57
N SER A 308 0.24 -16.36 -6.66
CA SER A 308 -0.46 -16.10 -7.92
C SER A 308 0.37 -15.22 -8.86
N ARG A 309 1.01 -14.18 -8.31
CA ARG A 309 1.96 -13.32 -9.04
C ARG A 309 3.18 -14.11 -9.51
N LEU A 310 3.74 -14.95 -8.64
CA LEU A 310 4.87 -15.81 -8.98
C LEU A 310 4.55 -16.79 -10.12
N LEU A 311 3.38 -17.45 -10.07
CA LEU A 311 2.96 -18.36 -11.13
C LEU A 311 2.77 -17.63 -12.46
N ARG A 312 2.10 -16.47 -12.45
CA ARG A 312 1.96 -15.61 -13.63
C ARG A 312 3.33 -15.25 -14.21
N ARG A 313 4.30 -14.91 -13.37
CA ARG A 313 5.69 -14.62 -13.79
C ARG A 313 6.33 -15.84 -14.45
N TRP A 314 6.25 -17.02 -13.83
CA TRP A 314 6.83 -18.26 -14.38
C TRP A 314 6.22 -18.68 -15.72
N ILE A 315 4.92 -18.50 -15.91
CA ILE A 315 4.26 -18.75 -17.21
C ILE A 315 4.82 -17.80 -18.29
N ASN A 316 5.10 -16.55 -17.92
CA ASN A 316 5.62 -15.55 -18.86
C ASN A 316 7.14 -15.63 -19.09
N GLN A 317 7.87 -16.39 -18.27
CA GLN A 317 9.31 -16.56 -18.31
C GLN A 317 9.70 -18.04 -18.20
N PRO A 318 9.43 -18.86 -19.24
CA PRO A 318 9.82 -20.26 -19.23
C PRO A 318 11.35 -20.38 -19.14
N LEU A 319 11.84 -21.22 -18.23
CA LEU A 319 13.27 -21.43 -18.03
C LEU A 319 13.91 -22.15 -19.22
N LEU A 320 15.19 -21.84 -19.49
CA LEU A 320 16.03 -22.58 -20.43
C LEU A 320 17.03 -23.51 -19.72
N ASP A 321 17.32 -23.25 -18.43
CA ASP A 321 18.20 -24.08 -17.62
C ASP A 321 17.51 -25.39 -17.21
N VAL A 322 17.96 -26.50 -17.81
CA VAL A 322 17.47 -27.86 -17.53
C VAL A 322 17.62 -28.23 -16.05
N ALA A 323 18.70 -27.82 -15.39
CA ALA A 323 18.91 -28.12 -13.97
C ALA A 323 17.87 -27.38 -13.11
N ALA A 324 17.60 -26.10 -13.40
CA ALA A 324 16.53 -25.35 -12.73
C ALA A 324 15.15 -25.93 -12.98
N ILE A 325 14.86 -26.40 -14.20
CA ILE A 325 13.61 -27.08 -14.53
C ILE A 325 13.46 -28.35 -13.71
N ASN A 326 14.48 -29.22 -13.68
CA ASN A 326 14.44 -30.47 -12.92
C ASN A 326 14.26 -30.22 -11.42
N ARG A 327 14.93 -29.22 -10.83
CA ARG A 327 14.69 -28.81 -9.43
C ARG A 327 13.23 -28.43 -9.16
N ARG A 328 12.56 -27.76 -10.12
CA ARG A 328 11.11 -27.48 -10.01
C ARG A 328 10.27 -28.75 -10.08
N LEU A 329 10.62 -29.67 -10.97
CA LEU A 329 9.90 -30.93 -11.16
C LEU A 329 10.04 -31.85 -9.96
N ASP A 330 11.24 -31.97 -9.38
CA ASP A 330 11.49 -32.73 -8.16
C ASP A 330 10.66 -32.17 -6.99
N ALA A 331 10.49 -30.84 -6.93
CA ALA A 331 9.61 -30.19 -5.98
C ALA A 331 8.15 -30.58 -6.10
N VAL A 332 7.64 -30.53 -7.33
CA VAL A 332 6.27 -30.96 -7.61
C VAL A 332 6.11 -32.44 -7.27
N GLN A 333 7.07 -33.28 -7.66
CA GLN A 333 7.04 -34.73 -7.43
C GLN A 333 6.98 -35.06 -5.92
N GLY A 334 7.79 -34.40 -5.11
CA GLY A 334 7.76 -34.57 -3.64
C GLY A 334 6.39 -34.31 -3.02
N PHE A 335 5.67 -33.29 -3.49
CA PHE A 335 4.29 -33.04 -3.06
C PHE A 335 3.27 -33.98 -3.69
N VAL A 336 3.47 -34.45 -4.93
CA VAL A 336 2.59 -35.41 -5.61
C VAL A 336 2.57 -36.73 -4.86
N ASP A 337 3.76 -37.24 -4.51
CA ASP A 337 3.94 -38.51 -3.81
C ASP A 337 3.46 -38.47 -2.36
N ASN A 338 3.48 -37.28 -1.72
CA ASN A 338 3.05 -37.10 -0.34
C ASN A 338 1.74 -36.29 -0.23
N THR A 339 0.61 -36.99 -0.41
CA THR A 339 -0.72 -36.37 -0.40
C THR A 339 -1.10 -35.71 0.93
N LEU A 340 -0.72 -36.30 2.07
CA LEU A 340 -1.01 -35.72 3.38
C LEU A 340 -0.25 -34.41 3.59
N LEU A 341 1.06 -34.41 3.35
CA LEU A 341 1.88 -33.19 3.39
C LEU A 341 1.31 -32.10 2.48
N ARG A 342 0.95 -32.46 1.24
CA ARG A 342 0.38 -31.52 0.29
C ARG A 342 -0.93 -30.89 0.80
N LEU A 343 -1.80 -31.66 1.45
CA LEU A 343 -3.04 -31.14 2.03
C LEU A 343 -2.78 -30.25 3.25
N ASP A 344 -1.85 -30.64 4.13
CA ASP A 344 -1.49 -29.88 5.32
C ASP A 344 -0.86 -28.53 4.96
N VAL A 345 0.15 -28.53 4.08
CA VAL A 345 0.79 -27.31 3.57
C VAL A 345 -0.21 -26.40 2.87
N ARG A 346 -1.11 -26.95 2.05
CA ARG A 346 -2.20 -26.17 1.45
C ARG A 346 -3.16 -25.61 2.49
N GLY A 347 -3.47 -26.36 3.55
CA GLY A 347 -4.29 -25.90 4.66
C GLY A 347 -3.69 -24.65 5.33
N MET A 348 -2.40 -24.68 5.62
CA MET A 348 -1.66 -23.56 6.23
C MET A 348 -1.58 -22.35 5.29
N LEU A 349 -1.18 -22.55 4.03
CA LEU A 349 -0.98 -21.46 3.05
C LEU A 349 -2.24 -20.63 2.76
N ARG A 350 -3.45 -21.19 2.95
CA ARG A 350 -4.71 -20.43 2.80
C ARG A 350 -4.80 -19.21 3.71
N ASN A 351 -4.13 -19.26 4.86
CA ASN A 351 -4.16 -18.20 5.87
C ASN A 351 -2.97 -17.23 5.76
N PHE A 352 -2.09 -17.37 4.77
CA PHE A 352 -0.90 -16.54 4.65
C PHE A 352 -1.17 -15.15 4.08
N GLY A 353 -2.26 -15.00 3.31
CA GLY A 353 -2.59 -13.73 2.64
C GLY A 353 -1.44 -13.15 1.81
N ASP A 354 -1.30 -11.82 1.80
CA ASP A 354 -0.33 -11.08 0.98
C ASP A 354 0.81 -10.49 1.83
N LEU A 355 1.60 -11.37 2.45
CA LEU A 355 2.75 -11.00 3.29
C LEU A 355 3.70 -10.03 2.58
N GLU A 356 3.93 -10.25 1.28
CA GLU A 356 4.80 -9.42 0.45
C GLU A 356 4.35 -7.95 0.45
N ARG A 357 3.07 -7.69 0.12
CA ARG A 357 2.55 -6.32 0.09
C ARG A 357 2.32 -5.74 1.49
N TRP A 358 1.99 -6.55 2.49
CA TRP A 358 1.88 -6.08 3.89
C TRP A 358 3.21 -5.55 4.40
N THR A 359 4.27 -6.33 4.23
CA THR A 359 5.63 -5.97 4.65
C THR A 359 6.07 -4.68 3.96
N ASN A 360 5.86 -4.57 2.64
CA ASN A 360 6.20 -3.37 1.89
C ASN A 360 5.43 -2.13 2.37
N ARG A 361 4.12 -2.23 2.66
CA ARG A 361 3.36 -1.10 3.22
C ARG A 361 3.84 -0.70 4.61
N THR A 362 4.22 -1.67 5.44
CA THR A 362 4.79 -1.38 6.77
C THR A 362 6.08 -0.60 6.64
N MET A 363 6.96 -1.00 5.71
CA MET A 363 8.20 -0.29 5.45
C MET A 363 7.97 1.10 4.81
N GLN A 364 6.90 1.28 4.03
CA GLN A 364 6.50 2.57 3.45
C GLN A 364 5.79 3.51 4.44
N LYS A 365 5.52 3.07 5.68
CA LYS A 365 4.75 3.81 6.69
C LYS A 365 3.30 4.08 6.26
N THR A 366 2.76 3.22 5.40
CA THR A 366 1.37 3.27 4.89
C THR A 366 0.55 2.05 5.31
N ALA A 367 1.09 1.21 6.19
CA ALA A 367 0.39 0.04 6.71
C ALA A 367 -0.86 0.40 7.51
N LEU A 368 -1.88 -0.43 7.35
CA LEU A 368 -3.11 -0.42 8.14
C LEU A 368 -3.02 -1.46 9.27
N PRO A 369 -3.86 -1.35 10.33
CA PRO A 369 -3.90 -2.34 11.41
C PRO A 369 -3.99 -3.79 10.92
N ARG A 370 -4.84 -4.04 9.92
CA ARG A 370 -5.01 -5.36 9.30
C ARG A 370 -3.74 -5.95 8.70
N ASP A 371 -2.81 -5.10 8.25
CA ASP A 371 -1.58 -5.54 7.60
C ASP A 371 -0.65 -6.16 8.65
N LEU A 372 -0.49 -5.50 9.80
CA LEU A 372 0.32 -6.03 10.90
C LEU A 372 -0.33 -7.24 11.57
N VAL A 373 -1.66 -7.29 11.64
CA VAL A 373 -2.39 -8.50 12.06
C VAL A 373 -2.11 -9.64 11.08
N GLY A 374 -2.18 -9.38 9.77
CA GLY A 374 -1.86 -10.37 8.74
C GLY A 374 -0.44 -10.92 8.89
N ILE A 375 0.55 -10.04 9.09
CA ILE A 375 1.94 -10.43 9.39
C ILE A 375 1.99 -11.31 10.65
N ARG A 376 1.35 -10.89 11.75
CA ARG A 376 1.32 -11.64 13.02
C ARG A 376 0.79 -13.06 12.81
N GLU A 377 -0.35 -13.21 12.13
CA GLU A 377 -0.95 -14.53 11.92
C GLU A 377 -0.10 -15.42 11.01
N VAL A 378 0.56 -14.86 9.99
CA VAL A 378 1.53 -15.61 9.17
C VAL A 378 2.69 -16.11 10.03
N LEU A 379 3.28 -15.23 10.85
CA LEU A 379 4.40 -15.58 11.70
C LEU A 379 4.06 -16.64 12.76
N ARG A 380 2.81 -16.71 13.22
CA ARG A 380 2.33 -17.79 14.11
C ARG A 380 2.26 -19.14 13.41
N LEU A 381 1.99 -19.17 12.11
CA LEU A 381 1.87 -20.40 11.31
C LEU A 381 3.22 -20.92 10.79
N LEU A 382 4.21 -20.04 10.66
CA LEU A 382 5.53 -20.41 10.11
C LEU A 382 6.23 -21.56 10.86
N PRO A 383 6.26 -21.61 12.20
CA PRO A 383 6.93 -22.70 12.92
C PRO A 383 6.32 -24.08 12.62
N GLU A 384 5.00 -24.18 12.56
CA GLU A 384 4.32 -25.43 12.22
C GLU A 384 4.60 -25.83 10.76
N LEU A 385 4.60 -24.87 9.84
CA LEU A 385 4.95 -25.13 8.45
C LEU A 385 6.40 -25.62 8.31
N GLU A 386 7.33 -24.99 9.03
CA GLU A 386 8.75 -25.37 9.06
C GLU A 386 8.96 -26.77 9.60
N GLU A 387 8.30 -27.12 10.69
CA GLU A 387 8.35 -28.45 11.30
C GLU A 387 7.89 -29.52 10.29
N ARG A 388 6.72 -29.32 9.66
CA ARG A 388 6.16 -30.27 8.68
C ARG A 388 7.06 -30.48 7.45
N LEU A 389 7.65 -29.41 6.93
CA LEU A 389 8.57 -29.49 5.79
C LEU A 389 9.90 -30.13 6.18
N THR A 390 10.38 -29.89 7.40
CA THR A 390 11.62 -30.47 7.93
C THR A 390 11.46 -31.96 8.20
N ASP A 391 10.37 -32.38 8.84
CA ASP A 391 10.05 -33.78 9.10
C ASP A 391 10.01 -34.57 7.80
N TRP A 392 9.28 -34.08 6.81
CA TRP A 392 9.25 -34.69 5.48
C TRP A 392 10.66 -34.79 4.86
N ARG A 393 11.48 -33.74 4.99
CA ARG A 393 12.86 -33.75 4.46
C ARG A 393 13.73 -34.78 5.18
N LEU A 394 13.56 -34.97 6.49
CA LEU A 394 14.31 -35.95 7.29
C LEU A 394 13.88 -37.39 6.99
N GLU A 395 12.58 -37.65 6.89
CA GLU A 395 12.03 -38.97 6.56
C GLU A 395 12.48 -39.45 5.17
N ASN A 396 12.61 -38.53 4.20
CA ASN A 396 13.00 -38.87 2.83
C ASN A 396 14.53 -38.80 2.59
N ARG A 397 15.33 -38.47 3.62
CA ARG A 397 16.80 -38.48 3.54
C ARG A 397 17.40 -39.88 3.58
N ASP A 398 16.78 -40.82 4.29
CA ASP A 398 17.31 -42.18 4.44
C ASP A 398 17.01 -43.09 3.23
N SER A 399 15.95 -42.80 2.47
CA SER A 399 15.61 -43.48 1.20
C SER A 399 16.60 -43.15 0.06
N ALA A 400 17.45 -42.14 0.23
CA ALA A 400 18.44 -41.67 -0.75
C ALA A 400 19.77 -42.44 -0.73
N ARG A 401 19.99 -43.37 0.21
CA ARG A 401 21.24 -44.14 0.31
C ARG A 401 21.41 -45.19 -0.80
N ASP A 402 20.32 -45.61 -1.44
CA ASP A 402 20.33 -46.54 -2.58
C ASP A 402 20.32 -45.80 -3.93
N GLY A 403 21.27 -44.87 -4.12
CA GLY A 403 21.80 -44.46 -5.43
C GLY A 403 20.84 -43.89 -6.51
N ALA A 404 19.54 -43.69 -6.25
CA ALA A 404 18.58 -43.29 -7.29
C ALA A 404 17.74 -42.04 -6.99
N PHE A 405 17.69 -41.55 -5.75
CA PHE A 405 16.93 -40.34 -5.40
C PHE A 405 17.56 -39.68 -4.17
N ALA A 406 18.61 -38.88 -4.35
CA ALA A 406 18.86 -37.78 -3.43
C ALA A 406 18.07 -36.59 -3.99
N PRO A 407 16.86 -36.28 -3.48
CA PRO A 407 16.20 -35.05 -3.89
C PRO A 407 17.11 -33.90 -3.43
N GLU A 408 17.84 -33.30 -4.37
CA GLU A 408 18.27 -31.93 -4.20
C GLU A 408 16.98 -31.15 -3.91
N SER A 409 16.89 -30.63 -2.68
CA SER A 409 15.63 -30.22 -2.07
C SER A 409 14.77 -29.34 -3.00
N PRO A 410 13.45 -29.47 -2.87
CA PRO A 410 12.47 -28.87 -3.76
C PRO A 410 12.52 -27.34 -3.71
N ASN A 411 13.24 -26.71 -4.66
CA ASN A 411 13.09 -25.31 -5.07
C ASN A 411 12.88 -24.24 -3.98
N LEU A 412 13.40 -24.46 -2.77
CA LEU A 412 13.61 -23.43 -1.76
C LEU A 412 14.85 -22.63 -2.18
N PRO A 413 14.90 -21.31 -1.93
CA PRO A 413 16.05 -20.49 -2.29
C PRO A 413 17.36 -21.18 -1.86
N ILE A 414 18.26 -21.34 -2.83
CA ILE A 414 19.44 -22.24 -2.81
C ILE A 414 20.48 -21.85 -1.74
N SER A 415 20.28 -20.79 -0.98
CA SER A 415 21.15 -20.40 0.14
C SER A 415 20.95 -21.22 1.43
N ASN A 416 19.81 -21.89 1.63
CA ASN A 416 19.51 -22.59 2.89
C ASN A 416 19.54 -24.13 2.84
N LEU A 417 20.13 -24.72 1.79
CA LEU A 417 20.23 -26.19 1.69
C LEU A 417 21.09 -26.83 2.80
N GLN A 418 21.94 -26.04 3.48
CA GLN A 418 22.76 -26.46 4.62
C GLN A 418 22.34 -25.84 5.96
N SER A 419 21.40 -24.88 5.96
CA SER A 419 20.93 -24.22 7.17
C SER A 419 19.93 -25.12 7.91
N PRO A 420 20.02 -25.23 9.24
CA PRO A 420 19.06 -26.00 10.03
C PRO A 420 17.64 -25.40 10.02
N ASN A 421 17.51 -24.12 9.64
CA ASN A 421 16.23 -23.42 9.54
C ASN A 421 15.90 -23.14 8.06
N LEU A 422 14.69 -23.51 7.65
CA LEU A 422 14.14 -23.25 6.31
C LEU A 422 13.80 -21.77 6.14
N PHE A 423 13.30 -21.14 7.21
CA PHE A 423 12.89 -19.74 7.23
C PHE A 423 13.77 -18.91 8.17
N PRO A 424 13.90 -17.59 7.93
CA PRO A 424 14.54 -16.69 8.87
C PRO A 424 13.78 -16.62 10.21
N ASP A 425 14.51 -16.54 11.33
CA ASP A 425 13.88 -16.43 12.66
C ASP A 425 13.19 -15.07 12.88
N CYS A 426 11.87 -15.03 12.72
CA CYS A 426 11.06 -13.83 12.92
C CYS A 426 10.39 -13.78 14.31
N SER A 427 10.84 -14.60 15.27
CA SER A 427 10.29 -14.64 16.64
C SER A 427 10.30 -13.27 17.35
N PRO A 428 11.32 -12.40 17.21
CA PRO A 428 11.28 -11.07 17.81
C PRO A 428 10.14 -10.20 17.27
N VAL A 429 9.84 -10.32 15.96
CA VAL A 429 8.75 -9.57 15.31
C VAL A 429 7.41 -10.10 15.80
N LEU A 430 7.25 -11.43 15.89
CA LEU A 430 6.04 -12.04 16.43
C LEU A 430 5.79 -11.61 17.89
N ALA A 431 6.81 -11.67 18.75
CA ALA A 431 6.70 -11.27 20.15
C ALA A 431 6.30 -9.78 20.30
N LEU A 432 6.84 -8.91 19.44
CA LEU A 432 6.44 -7.50 19.39
C LEU A 432 4.96 -7.36 18.99
N LEU A 433 4.53 -8.01 17.92
CA LEU A 433 3.14 -7.93 17.44
C LEU A 433 2.13 -8.53 18.43
N ASP A 434 2.50 -9.62 19.10
CA ASP A 434 1.68 -10.26 20.14
C ASP A 434 1.55 -9.38 21.39
N SER A 435 2.61 -8.69 21.79
CA SER A 435 2.57 -7.79 22.96
C SER A 435 1.93 -6.44 22.65
N ALA A 436 2.06 -5.94 21.42
CA ALA A 436 1.61 -4.60 21.04
C ALA A 436 0.15 -4.55 20.56
N LEU A 437 -0.29 -5.50 19.75
CA LEU A 437 -1.60 -5.41 19.09
C LEU A 437 -2.68 -6.17 19.85
N ALA A 438 -3.87 -5.57 19.91
CA ALA A 438 -5.07 -6.26 20.37
C ALA A 438 -5.34 -7.52 19.51
N ASP A 439 -6.10 -8.48 20.04
CA ASP A 439 -6.43 -9.70 19.30
C ASP A 439 -7.27 -9.41 18.05
N ASP A 440 -8.28 -8.54 18.20
CA ASP A 440 -9.17 -8.06 17.14
C ASP A 440 -9.14 -6.52 17.08
N PRO A 441 -8.08 -5.90 16.52
CA PRO A 441 -7.98 -4.45 16.45
C PRO A 441 -8.91 -3.89 15.36
N PRO A 442 -9.36 -2.63 15.49
CA PRO A 442 -10.20 -2.01 14.49
C PRO A 442 -9.49 -1.87 13.13
N ALA A 443 -10.27 -1.87 12.05
CA ALA A 443 -9.74 -1.78 10.70
C ALA A 443 -9.06 -0.43 10.36
N ASN A 444 -9.37 0.63 11.11
CA ASN A 444 -8.87 1.98 10.89
C ASN A 444 -8.21 2.54 12.15
N LEU A 445 -7.25 3.46 11.96
CA LEU A 445 -6.49 4.10 13.02
C LEU A 445 -7.27 5.16 13.82
N ALA A 446 -8.47 5.54 13.37
CA ALA A 446 -9.31 6.53 14.04
C ALA A 446 -10.22 5.92 15.12
N THR A 447 -10.33 4.60 15.14
CA THR A 447 -11.14 3.87 16.12
C THR A 447 -10.22 3.38 17.24
N PRO A 448 -10.53 3.64 18.51
CA PRO A 448 -9.71 3.19 19.63
C PRO A 448 -9.80 1.67 19.82
N GLY A 449 -8.79 1.06 20.42
CA GLY A 449 -8.70 -0.38 20.66
C GLY A 449 -7.64 -1.10 19.83
N LEU A 450 -6.67 -0.35 19.29
CA LEU A 450 -5.60 -0.89 18.45
C LEU A 450 -4.51 -1.59 19.27
N ILE A 451 -4.12 -0.97 20.39
CA ILE A 451 -3.01 -1.41 21.23
C ILE A 451 -3.51 -2.30 22.38
N ARG A 452 -2.76 -3.35 22.69
CA ARG A 452 -3.06 -4.30 23.75
C ARG A 452 -2.87 -3.66 25.14
N PRO A 453 -3.76 -3.92 26.11
CA PRO A 453 -3.54 -3.51 27.49
C PRO A 453 -2.23 -4.07 28.05
N GLY A 454 -1.47 -3.27 28.79
CA GLY A 454 -0.17 -3.64 29.35
C GLY A 454 1.02 -3.35 28.43
N PHE A 455 0.80 -2.89 27.20
CA PHE A 455 1.88 -2.49 26.29
C PHE A 455 2.49 -1.12 26.67
N ASP A 456 1.62 -0.17 27.05
CA ASP A 456 2.04 1.18 27.45
C ASP A 456 1.29 1.66 28.71
N ALA A 457 2.05 2.13 29.69
CA ALA A 457 1.51 2.51 30.99
C ALA A 457 0.72 3.84 30.97
N GLU A 458 1.05 4.77 30.06
CA GLU A 458 0.30 6.02 29.91
C GLU A 458 -1.08 5.73 29.33
N LEU A 459 -1.13 4.91 28.27
CA LEU A 459 -2.37 4.46 27.65
C LEU A 459 -3.26 3.70 28.64
N ASP A 460 -2.71 2.74 29.38
CA ASP A 460 -3.46 1.99 30.38
C ASP A 460 -4.06 2.91 31.46
N GLY A 461 -3.26 3.85 31.97
CA GLY A 461 -3.72 4.83 32.96
C GLY A 461 -4.82 5.75 32.42
N LEU A 462 -4.78 6.10 31.14
CA LEU A 462 -5.82 6.90 30.47
C LEU A 462 -7.12 6.11 30.30
N VAL A 463 -7.02 4.85 29.87
CA VAL A 463 -8.15 3.94 29.69
C VAL A 463 -8.85 3.69 31.04
N ASP A 464 -8.09 3.47 32.11
CA ASP A 464 -8.63 3.28 33.45
C ASP A 464 -9.38 4.52 33.96
N LYS A 465 -8.83 5.73 33.76
CA LYS A 465 -9.51 6.99 34.11
C LYS A 465 -10.81 7.17 33.33
N SER A 466 -10.79 6.91 32.02
CA SER A 466 -11.99 6.97 31.16
C SER A 466 -13.05 5.96 31.60
N ARG A 467 -12.64 4.74 31.95
CA ARG A 467 -13.55 3.70 32.49
C ARG A 467 -14.22 4.16 33.77
N HIS A 468 -13.47 4.67 34.75
CA HIS A 468 -14.03 5.16 36.01
C HIS A 468 -15.00 6.34 35.82
N ALA A 469 -14.71 7.25 34.89
CA ALA A 469 -15.62 8.34 34.56
C ALA A 469 -16.92 7.84 33.89
N LYS A 470 -16.83 6.87 32.98
CA LYS A 470 -18.00 6.23 32.34
C LYS A 470 -18.85 5.49 33.38
N GLU A 471 -18.22 4.78 34.33
CA GLU A 471 -18.90 4.13 35.46
C GLU A 471 -19.62 5.14 36.36
N TRP A 472 -18.98 6.28 36.67
CA TRP A 472 -19.61 7.34 37.46
C TRP A 472 -20.85 7.91 36.74
N ILE A 473 -20.76 8.22 35.44
CA ILE A 473 -21.90 8.72 34.64
C ILE A 473 -23.02 7.69 34.57
N ALA A 474 -22.71 6.40 34.41
CA ALA A 474 -23.70 5.33 34.37
C ALA A 474 -24.48 5.22 35.69
N ASN A 475 -23.82 5.45 36.82
CA ASN A 475 -24.43 5.42 38.15
C ASN A 475 -25.14 6.74 38.51
N LEU A 476 -24.86 7.84 37.81
CA LEU A 476 -25.41 9.17 38.09
C LEU A 476 -26.94 9.20 38.02
N GLU A 477 -27.54 8.52 37.03
CA GLU A 477 -29.00 8.48 36.89
C GLU A 477 -29.67 7.91 38.15
N GLN A 478 -29.17 6.79 38.66
CA GLN A 478 -29.72 6.16 39.85
C GLN A 478 -29.48 7.01 41.10
N ALA A 479 -28.28 7.56 41.24
CA ALA A 479 -27.92 8.41 42.37
C ALA A 479 -28.82 9.66 42.44
N GLU A 480 -29.02 10.37 41.33
CA GLU A 480 -29.86 11.57 41.28
C GLU A 480 -31.36 11.25 41.41
N ARG A 481 -31.83 10.12 40.86
CA ARG A 481 -33.21 9.64 41.09
C ARG A 481 -33.51 9.43 42.56
N GLN A 482 -32.58 8.83 43.30
CA GLN A 482 -32.71 8.59 44.73
C GLN A 482 -32.58 9.89 45.54
N ARG A 483 -31.65 10.77 45.15
CA ARG A 483 -31.40 12.06 45.83
C ARG A 483 -32.60 13.01 45.74
N LEU A 484 -33.23 13.11 44.57
CA LEU A 484 -34.30 14.07 44.30
C LEU A 484 -35.72 13.48 44.41
N ASP A 485 -35.84 12.16 44.56
CA ASP A 485 -37.10 11.41 44.51
C ASP A 485 -37.90 11.72 43.22
N ILE A 486 -37.21 11.64 42.07
CA ILE A 486 -37.77 11.87 40.72
C ILE A 486 -37.56 10.62 39.87
N LYS A 487 -38.53 9.70 39.89
CA LYS A 487 -38.43 8.44 39.12
C LYS A 487 -38.31 8.63 37.59
N SER A 488 -38.77 9.76 37.06
CA SER A 488 -38.74 10.08 35.63
C SER A 488 -37.44 10.71 35.14
N LEU A 489 -36.49 11.04 36.02
CA LEU A 489 -35.21 11.66 35.65
C LEU A 489 -34.41 10.71 34.75
N LYS A 490 -33.78 11.23 33.69
CA LYS A 490 -32.93 10.45 32.77
C LYS A 490 -31.61 11.14 32.53
N VAL A 491 -30.53 10.36 32.45
CA VAL A 491 -29.23 10.84 31.95
C VAL A 491 -29.10 10.40 30.49
N GLY A 492 -28.86 11.35 29.59
CA GLY A 492 -28.74 11.10 28.16
C GLY A 492 -27.51 11.75 27.56
N TYR A 493 -27.16 11.36 26.34
CA TYR A 493 -26.07 11.96 25.56
C TYR A 493 -26.58 12.45 24.20
N ASN A 494 -26.07 13.59 23.74
CA ASN A 494 -26.29 14.12 22.40
C ASN A 494 -24.97 14.63 21.82
N LYS A 495 -24.67 14.27 20.56
CA LYS A 495 -23.43 14.67 19.87
C LYS A 495 -23.17 16.19 19.86
N VAL A 496 -24.20 17.03 19.86
CA VAL A 496 -24.07 18.50 19.77
C VAL A 496 -23.92 19.15 21.14
N PHE A 497 -24.61 18.64 22.16
CA PHE A 497 -24.72 19.32 23.47
C PHE A 497 -24.06 18.60 24.62
N GLY A 498 -23.64 17.35 24.42
CA GLY A 498 -22.99 16.54 25.44
C GLY A 498 -23.92 15.64 26.24
N TYR A 499 -23.43 15.21 27.40
CA TYR A 499 -24.26 14.58 28.43
C TYR A 499 -25.22 15.60 29.06
N TYR A 500 -26.42 15.15 29.42
CA TYR A 500 -27.44 15.98 30.05
C TYR A 500 -28.31 15.18 31.00
N ILE A 501 -28.92 15.89 31.95
CA ILE A 501 -29.93 15.37 32.88
C ILE A 501 -31.29 15.92 32.44
N GLU A 502 -32.22 15.06 32.07
CA GLU A 502 -33.55 15.41 31.63
C GLU A 502 -34.56 15.25 32.76
N VAL A 503 -35.31 16.32 33.05
CA VAL A 503 -36.34 16.37 34.09
C VAL A 503 -37.67 16.79 33.48
N THR A 504 -38.72 16.02 33.76
CA THR A 504 -40.09 16.29 33.29
C THR A 504 -40.66 17.57 33.89
N ARG A 505 -41.52 18.29 33.15
CA ARG A 505 -42.13 19.56 33.57
C ARG A 505 -42.77 19.56 34.96
N THR A 506 -43.31 18.42 35.38
CA THR A 506 -44.00 18.22 36.67
C THR A 506 -43.07 18.22 37.89
N HIS A 507 -41.76 18.11 37.70
CA HIS A 507 -40.77 17.98 38.77
C HIS A 507 -39.68 19.07 38.70
N LEU A 508 -39.90 20.14 37.93
CA LEU A 508 -38.93 21.24 37.77
C LEU A 508 -38.72 22.03 39.07
N ASP A 509 -39.73 22.06 39.94
CA ASP A 509 -39.69 22.64 41.28
C ASP A 509 -38.72 21.91 42.22
N LYS A 510 -38.42 20.64 41.95
CA LYS A 510 -37.47 19.82 42.71
C LYS A 510 -36.03 19.91 42.20
N VAL A 511 -35.76 20.66 41.13
CA VAL A 511 -34.43 20.77 40.53
C VAL A 511 -33.56 21.70 41.39
N PRO A 512 -32.38 21.26 41.87
CA PRO A 512 -31.49 22.10 42.69
C PRO A 512 -30.90 23.28 41.92
N ALA A 513 -30.47 24.33 42.63
CA ALA A 513 -29.87 25.52 42.02
C ALA A 513 -28.52 25.26 41.32
N GLU A 514 -27.82 24.17 41.65
CA GLU A 514 -26.56 23.75 41.01
C GLU A 514 -26.74 23.21 39.59
N TYR A 515 -27.98 22.90 39.18
CA TYR A 515 -28.29 22.43 37.83
C TYR A 515 -28.37 23.62 36.87
N ILE A 516 -27.47 23.65 35.90
CA ILE A 516 -27.40 24.68 34.88
C ILE A 516 -28.28 24.26 33.70
N ARG A 517 -29.31 25.04 33.40
CA ARG A 517 -30.23 24.74 32.28
C ARG A 517 -29.53 24.88 30.93
N LYS A 518 -29.62 23.84 30.10
CA LYS A 518 -29.00 23.76 28.77
C LYS A 518 -30.00 23.88 27.63
N GLN A 519 -31.17 23.25 27.74
CA GLN A 519 -32.16 23.20 26.66
C GLN A 519 -33.58 22.96 27.23
N THR A 520 -34.58 23.64 26.68
CA THR A 520 -36.00 23.35 26.95
C THR A 520 -36.54 22.42 25.87
N ILE A 521 -37.28 21.38 26.26
CA ILE A 521 -37.92 20.41 25.35
C ILE A 521 -39.44 20.41 25.59
N ALA A 522 -40.20 19.77 24.69
CA ALA A 522 -41.67 19.79 24.73
C ALA A 522 -42.26 19.29 26.08
N ASN A 523 -41.63 18.29 26.70
CA ASN A 523 -42.14 17.63 27.92
C ASN A 523 -41.28 17.86 29.17
N GLY A 524 -40.29 18.75 29.13
CA GLY A 524 -39.34 18.93 30.23
C GLY A 524 -38.20 19.90 29.93
N GLU A 525 -37.17 19.86 30.78
CA GLU A 525 -35.95 20.64 30.60
C GLU A 525 -34.72 19.75 30.78
N ARG A 526 -33.64 20.13 30.09
CA ARG A 526 -32.33 19.47 30.16
C ARG A 526 -31.34 20.36 30.88
N PHE A 527 -30.61 19.75 31.81
CA PHE A 527 -29.65 20.40 32.70
C PHE A 527 -28.28 19.75 32.60
N ILE A 528 -27.28 20.47 33.10
CA ILE A 528 -25.92 19.97 33.33
C ILE A 528 -25.48 20.38 34.73
N THR A 529 -24.67 19.55 35.39
CA THR A 529 -24.00 19.89 36.65
C THR A 529 -22.51 20.13 36.41
N PRO A 530 -21.82 20.89 37.28
CA PRO A 530 -20.36 21.06 37.20
C PRO A 530 -19.63 19.71 37.14
N ASP A 531 -19.98 18.77 38.02
CA ASP A 531 -19.39 17.42 38.06
C ASP A 531 -19.63 16.66 36.76
N LEU A 532 -20.86 16.66 36.24
CA LEU A 532 -21.17 16.00 34.97
C LEU A 532 -20.36 16.61 33.81
N LYS A 533 -20.15 17.94 33.83
CA LYS A 533 -19.33 18.61 32.83
C LYS A 533 -17.85 18.22 32.95
N GLU A 534 -17.34 18.08 34.17
CA GLU A 534 -15.96 17.65 34.43
C GLU A 534 -15.72 16.21 33.94
N TYR A 535 -16.58 15.26 34.34
CA TYR A 535 -16.49 13.88 33.89
C TYR A 535 -16.73 13.72 32.38
N GLU A 536 -17.65 14.49 31.78
CA GLU A 536 -17.83 14.54 30.33
C GLU A 536 -16.54 14.98 29.64
N THR A 537 -15.94 16.07 30.11
CA THR A 537 -14.72 16.64 29.54
C THR A 537 -13.56 15.63 29.68
N LEU A 538 -13.48 14.95 30.83
CA LEU A 538 -12.50 13.90 31.05
C LEU A 538 -12.67 12.75 30.05
N VAL A 539 -13.90 12.27 29.83
CA VAL A 539 -14.17 11.17 28.88
C VAL A 539 -13.84 11.56 27.45
N LEU A 540 -14.29 12.74 26.99
CA LEU A 540 -14.05 13.19 25.62
C LEU A 540 -12.55 13.41 25.36
N ASN A 541 -11.87 14.13 26.25
CA ASN A 541 -10.44 14.35 26.12
C ASN A 541 -9.65 13.04 26.23
N ALA A 542 -10.09 12.09 27.06
CA ALA A 542 -9.42 10.80 27.18
C ALA A 542 -9.59 9.94 25.92
N ASP A 543 -10.77 9.94 25.29
CA ASP A 543 -10.98 9.18 24.06
C ASP A 543 -10.21 9.79 22.88
N GLU A 544 -10.15 11.12 22.75
CA GLU A 544 -9.30 11.81 21.75
C GLU A 544 -7.81 11.53 21.98
N ARG A 545 -7.34 11.74 23.22
CA ARG A 545 -5.94 11.50 23.59
C ARG A 545 -5.53 10.05 23.45
N ARG A 546 -6.46 9.11 23.69
CA ARG A 546 -6.25 7.68 23.48
C ARG A 546 -5.96 7.38 22.02
N VAL A 547 -6.74 7.94 21.10
CA VAL A 547 -6.52 7.73 19.65
C VAL A 547 -5.16 8.30 19.23
N GLU A 548 -4.76 9.47 19.72
CA GLU A 548 -3.43 10.04 19.46
C GLU A 548 -2.30 9.12 19.93
N ILE A 549 -2.36 8.63 21.17
CA ILE A 549 -1.34 7.74 21.74
C ILE A 549 -1.32 6.41 20.99
N GLU A 550 -2.47 5.81 20.71
CA GLU A 550 -2.54 4.55 19.96
C GLU A 550 -1.96 4.70 18.54
N GLN A 551 -2.20 5.83 17.85
CA GLN A 551 -1.62 6.12 16.54
C GLN A 551 -0.10 6.26 16.60
N GLN A 552 0.42 6.94 17.63
CA GLN A 552 1.86 7.07 17.84
C GLN A 552 2.51 5.70 18.09
N LEU A 553 1.98 4.93 19.05
CA LEU A 553 2.49 3.61 19.38
C LEU A 553 2.42 2.67 18.17
N PHE A 554 1.35 2.73 17.38
CA PHE A 554 1.25 1.94 16.15
C PHE A 554 2.32 2.32 15.13
N ALA A 555 2.61 3.61 14.95
CA ALA A 555 3.68 4.06 14.06
C ALA A 555 5.06 3.58 14.54
N GLU A 556 5.30 3.57 15.85
CA GLU A 556 6.52 3.04 16.47
C GLU A 556 6.65 1.52 16.25
N VAL A 557 5.57 0.77 16.42
CA VAL A 557 5.53 -0.67 16.14
C VAL A 557 5.79 -0.92 14.65
N CYS A 558 5.16 -0.17 13.74
CA CYS A 558 5.42 -0.26 12.31
C CYS A 558 6.89 -0.03 11.98
N ALA A 559 7.53 0.98 12.59
CA ALA A 559 8.94 1.27 12.38
C ALA A 559 9.86 0.12 12.84
N GLN A 560 9.54 -0.51 13.97
CA GLN A 560 10.27 -1.68 14.47
C GLN A 560 10.09 -2.90 13.56
N VAL A 561 8.87 -3.18 13.10
CA VAL A 561 8.60 -4.27 12.14
C VAL A 561 9.31 -3.99 10.80
N ALA A 562 9.26 -2.75 10.30
CA ALA A 562 9.92 -2.33 9.07
C ALA A 562 11.44 -2.55 9.10
N ALA A 563 12.09 -2.41 10.26
CA ALA A 563 13.52 -2.70 10.41
C ALA A 563 13.86 -4.19 10.15
N HIS A 564 12.88 -5.09 10.27
CA HIS A 564 12.98 -6.50 9.92
C HIS A 564 12.38 -6.83 8.55
N GLY A 565 11.97 -5.83 7.76
CA GLY A 565 11.27 -6.03 6.49
C GLY A 565 12.02 -6.89 5.49
N VAL A 566 13.33 -6.68 5.31
CA VAL A 566 14.17 -7.52 4.44
C VAL A 566 14.13 -8.98 4.87
N LYS A 567 14.12 -9.25 6.18
CA LYS A 567 14.07 -10.60 6.74
C LYS A 567 12.69 -11.24 6.56
N LEU A 568 11.60 -10.45 6.61
CA LEU A 568 10.24 -10.92 6.36
C LEU A 568 9.99 -11.25 4.88
N MET A 569 10.75 -10.62 3.98
CA MET A 569 10.68 -10.85 2.53
C MET A 569 11.54 -12.03 2.05
N GLN A 570 12.45 -12.55 2.90
CA GLN A 570 13.28 -13.72 2.67
C GLN A 570 12.59 -14.99 3.15
#